data_AF-A0A6F8VGL9-F1
#
_entry.id   AF-A0A6F8VGL9-F1
#
_cell.length_a   1.000
_cell.length_b   1.000
_cell.length_c   1.000
_cell.angle_alpha   90.00
_cell.angle_beta   90.00
_cell.angle_gamma   90.00
#
_symmetry.space_group_name_H-M   'P 1'
#
loop_
_entity.id
_entity.type
_entity.pdbx_description
1 polymer ?
#
loop_
_entity_poly.entity_id
_entity_poly.type
_entity_poly.pdbx_seq_one_letter_code
_entity_poly.pdbx_strand_id
1 'polypeptide(L)' 'MKIGIVGAMNEEIEQMKLDMQIEKEVIKADIKFYEGTLLGKPIVLCKS' A
#
# COMPACT_ATOMS: atom_id res chain seq x y z
N MET A 1 12.30 -2.52 -9.49
CA MET A 1 12.32 -1.40 -8.52
C MET A 1 10.90 -1.25 -7.98
N LYS A 2 10.70 -1.10 -6.66
CA LYS A 2 9.37 -1.07 -6.03
C LYS A 2 9.23 0.23 -5.24
N ILE A 3 8.10 0.93 -5.35
CA ILE A 3 7.87 2.23 -4.71
C ILE A 3 7.22 2.00 -3.34
N GLY A 4 7.83 2.48 -2.28
CA GLY A 4 7.24 2.48 -0.94
C GLY A 4 6.41 3.75 -0.73
N ILE A 5 5.18 3.59 -0.27
CA ILE A 5 4.26 4.69 0.04
C ILE A 5 3.82 4.52 1.49
N VAL A 6 4.07 5.55 2.30
CA VAL A 6 3.77 5.56 3.73
C VAL A 6 2.78 6.69 3.98
N GLY A 7 1.54 6.33 4.32
CA GLY A 7 0.48 7.27 4.67
C GLY A 7 0.23 7.30 6.17
N ALA A 8 -0.17 8.46 6.69
CA ALA A 8 -0.44 8.64 8.12
C ALA A 8 -1.94 8.61 8.43
N MET A 9 -2.78 9.16 7.55
CA MET A 9 -4.23 9.21 7.76
C MET A 9 -4.92 8.00 7.12
N ASN A 10 -5.98 7.50 7.75
CA ASN A 10 -6.75 6.36 7.24
C ASN A 10 -7.35 6.67 5.86
N GLU A 11 -7.88 7.87 5.67
CA GLU A 11 -8.54 8.30 4.43
C GLU A 11 -7.59 8.21 3.22
N GLU A 12 -6.31 8.59 3.40
CA GLU A 12 -5.28 8.47 2.36
C GLU A 12 -5.03 7.01 1.99
N ILE A 13 -4.89 6.14 2.99
CA ILE A 13 -4.66 4.71 2.80
C ILE A 13 -5.86 4.06 2.09
N GLU A 14 -7.08 4.39 2.47
CA GLU A 14 -8.29 3.82 1.87
C GLU A 14 -8.44 4.25 0.41
N GLN A 15 -8.20 5.52 0.07
CA GLN A 15 -8.21 5.98 -1.32
C GLN A 15 -7.16 5.26 -2.15
N MET A 16 -5.91 5.17 -1.67
CA MET A 16 -4.86 4.46 -2.41
C MET A 16 -5.16 2.97 -2.61
N LYS A 17 -5.82 2.33 -1.65
CA LYS A 17 -6.27 0.93 -1.78
C LYS A 17 -7.33 0.75 -2.86
N LEU A 18 -8.16 1.76 -3.12
CA LEU A 18 -9.16 1.73 -4.20
C LEU A 18 -8.52 1.93 -5.57
N ASP A 19 -7.49 2.77 -5.67
CA ASP A 19 -6.81 3.05 -6.93
C ASP A 19 -5.79 1.97 -7.34
N MET A 20 -5.21 1.25 -6.38
CA MET A 20 -4.22 0.21 -6.64
C MET A 20 -4.85 -1.17 -6.84
N GLN A 21 -4.18 -2.02 -7.62
CA GLN A 21 -4.46 -3.45 -7.66
C GLN A 21 -3.65 -4.15 -6.57
N ILE A 22 -4.32 -4.55 -5.49
CA ILE A 22 -3.68 -5.28 -4.39
C ILE A 22 -3.46 -6.73 -4.82
N GLU A 23 -2.20 -7.15 -4.82
CA GLU A 23 -1.79 -8.53 -5.13
C GLU A 23 -1.55 -9.33 -3.86
N LYS A 24 -1.14 -8.67 -2.77
CA LYS A 24 -0.74 -9.33 -1.53
C LYS A 24 -0.82 -8.41 -0.32
N GLU A 25 -1.25 -8.96 0.81
CA GLU A 25 -1.23 -8.29 2.11
C GLU A 25 -0.22 -8.98 3.03
N VAL A 26 0.60 -8.20 3.74
CA VAL A 26 1.63 -8.71 4.66
C VAL A 26 1.54 -7.94 5.96
N ILE A 27 1.60 -8.65 7.09
CA ILE A 27 1.67 -8.05 8.42
C ILE A 27 3.07 -8.25 8.97
N LYS A 28 3.74 -7.17 9.39
CA LYS A 28 5.02 -7.22 10.10
C LYS A 28 5.02 -6.22 11.24
N ALA A 29 5.35 -6.67 12.45
CA ALA A 29 5.37 -5.83 13.65
C ALA A 29 4.08 -4.99 13.79
N ASP A 30 2.93 -5.65 13.64
CA ASP A 30 1.59 -5.04 13.67
C ASP A 30 1.28 -3.99 12.59
N ILE A 31 2.20 -3.76 11.65
CA ILE A 31 2.00 -2.90 10.48
C ILE A 31 1.49 -3.74 9.31
N LYS A 32 0.39 -3.30 8.69
CA LYS A 32 -0.14 -3.87 7.45
C LYS A 32 0.52 -3.21 6.24
N PHE A 33 1.05 -4.05 5.36
CA PHE A 33 1.61 -3.69 4.07
C PHE A 33 0.74 -4.26 2.96
N TYR A 34 0.37 -3.43 2.00
CA TYR A 34 -0.36 -3.81 0.79
C TYR A 34 0.61 -3.74 -0.38
N GLU A 35 0.96 -4.88 -0.94
CA GLU A 35 1.79 -4.98 -2.13
C GLU A 35 0.90 -5.11 -3.37
N GLY A 36 1.25 -4.41 -4.43
CA GLY A 36 0.46 -4.45 -5.66
C GLY A 36 1.01 -3.56 -6.75
N THR A 37 0.13 -3.16 -7.67
CA THR A 37 0.46 -2.23 -8.75
C THR A 37 -0.47 -1.03 -8.78
N LEU A 38 0.10 0.15 -9.06
CA LEU A 38 -0.62 1.40 -9.27
C LEU A 38 -0.10 2.03 -10.56
N LEU A 39 -0.98 2.31 -11.53
CA LEU A 39 -0.61 2.81 -12.86
C LEU A 39 0.49 1.95 -13.54
N GLY A 40 0.40 0.62 -13.38
CA GLY A 40 1.38 -0.34 -13.92
C GLY A 40 2.74 -0.34 -13.23
N LYS A 41 2.92 0.43 -12.14
CA LYS A 41 4.15 0.44 -11.35
C LYS A 41 3.97 -0.39 -10.08
N PRO A 42 4.94 -1.24 -9.71
CA PRO A 42 4.85 -2.02 -8.49
C PRO A 42 5.07 -1.14 -7.25
N ILE A 43 4.13 -1.18 -6.31
CA ILE A 43 4.13 -0.38 -5.07
C ILE A 43 3.97 -1.26 -3.82
N VAL A 44 4.36 -0.70 -2.67
CA VAL A 44 4.03 -1.19 -1.33
C VAL A 44 3.47 -0.02 -0.54
N LEU A 45 2.23 -0.16 -0.08
CA LEU A 45 1.54 0.82 0.76
C LEU A 45 1.55 0.34 2.21
N CYS A 46 1.92 1.18 3.17
CA CYS A 46 1.69 0.92 4.58
C CYS A 46 1.18 2.15 5.31
N LYS A 47 0.54 1.90 6.44
CA LYS A 47 0.13 2.95 7.39
C LYS A 47 1.20 3.08 8.48
N SER A 48 1.67 4.31 8.74
CA SER A 48 2.55 4.62 9.88
C SER A 48 1.77 4.82 11.17
#